data_AF-A0A062VEQ5-F1
#
_entry.id   AF-A0A062VEQ5-F1
#
_cell.length_a   1.000
_cell.length_b   1.000
_cell.length_c   1.000
_cell.angle_alpha   90.00
_cell.angle_beta   90.00
_cell.angle_gamma   90.00
#
_symmetry.space_group_name_H-M   'P 1'
#
loop_
_entity.id
_entity.type
_entity.pdbx_description
1 polymer ?
#
loop_
_entity_poly.entity_id
_entity_poly.type
_entity_poly.pdbx_seq_one_letter_code
_entity_poly.pdbx_strand_id
1 'polypeptide(L)'
;MGEAIVRGDLKEAALTYIAKSFPDEPDEIRKARQYVWDTGDLKEGLKTYPVRLQFERAMMNHLVAHPDDYIGAFRVLSPNLQRMFLHAYQSYIFNIILSRRIASGLSINEAYDGDIVCFKNEVGLPDTSRLQRVTLDNLDGINNLIRRGRAFVTAPLVGYDTDFAQGAPGDIEREVIRELKIDPEGFKVPAMPELASKGRRREIILLIRPEFSVAEDEINAGKTKVTLEFTLQKGGYATTVLREYMKK
;
A
#
# COMPACT_ATOMS: atom_id res chain seq x y z
N MET A 1 -11.73 3.88 2.02
CA MET A 1 -12.16 3.13 0.82
C MET A 1 -11.81 1.65 0.94
N GLY A 2 -10.57 1.20 0.71
CA GLY A 2 -10.18 -0.21 0.90
C GLY A 2 -10.47 -0.76 2.31
N GLU A 3 -10.25 0.06 3.34
CA GLU A 3 -10.66 -0.27 4.73
C GLU A 3 -12.16 -0.55 4.84
N ALA A 4 -13.01 0.35 4.32
CA ALA A 4 -14.46 0.20 4.36
C ALA A 4 -14.93 -1.06 3.62
N ILE A 5 -14.28 -1.41 2.49
CA ILE A 5 -14.52 -2.67 1.77
C ILE A 5 -14.22 -3.87 2.68
N VAL A 6 -13.08 -3.87 3.38
CA VAL A 6 -12.71 -4.95 4.32
C VAL A 6 -13.69 -5.05 5.49
N ARG A 7 -14.22 -3.92 5.99
CA ARG A 7 -15.27 -3.93 7.03
C ARG A 7 -16.65 -4.35 6.51
N GLY A 8 -16.80 -4.55 5.20
CA GLY A 8 -18.09 -4.85 4.57
C GLY A 8 -19.00 -3.63 4.35
N ASP A 9 -18.53 -2.42 4.64
CA ASP A 9 -19.29 -1.18 4.41
C ASP A 9 -19.03 -0.64 2.99
N LEU A 10 -19.71 -1.25 2.02
CA LEU A 10 -19.61 -0.84 0.62
C LEU A 10 -20.27 0.51 0.34
N LYS A 11 -21.22 0.93 1.19
CA LYS A 11 -21.83 2.26 1.11
C LYS A 11 -20.80 3.34 1.41
N GLU A 12 -20.13 3.23 2.56
CA GLU A 12 -19.06 4.15 2.94
C GLU A 12 -17.92 4.11 1.93
N ALA A 13 -17.55 2.92 1.44
CA ALA A 13 -16.53 2.78 0.41
C ALA A 13 -16.91 3.57 -0.87
N ALA A 14 -18.11 3.37 -1.40
CA ALA A 14 -18.58 4.04 -2.61
C ALA A 14 -18.68 5.55 -2.43
N LEU A 15 -19.32 6.00 -1.35
CA LEU A 15 -19.48 7.43 -1.06
C LEU A 15 -18.14 8.10 -0.79
N THR A 16 -17.19 7.42 -0.14
CA THR A 16 -15.83 7.93 0.03
C THR A 16 -15.16 8.17 -1.31
N TYR A 17 -15.28 7.25 -2.26
CA TYR A 17 -14.67 7.42 -3.58
C TYR A 17 -15.36 8.50 -4.42
N ILE A 18 -16.69 8.57 -4.35
CA ILE A 18 -17.51 9.52 -5.10
C ILE A 18 -17.34 10.94 -4.55
N ALA A 19 -17.41 11.13 -3.23
CA ALA A 19 -17.72 12.43 -2.63
C ALA A 19 -16.72 12.93 -1.59
N LYS A 20 -15.80 12.10 -1.09
CA LYS A 20 -14.77 12.61 -0.16
C LYS A 20 -13.84 13.56 -0.90
N SER A 21 -13.75 14.79 -0.40
CA SER A 21 -12.86 15.83 -0.95
C SER A 21 -11.46 15.77 -0.32
N PHE A 22 -10.44 16.22 -1.05
CA PHE A 22 -9.06 16.26 -0.58
C PHE A 22 -8.42 17.66 -0.71
N PRO A 23 -7.48 18.04 0.19
CA PRO A 23 -6.89 19.38 0.21
C PRO A 23 -6.11 19.78 -1.05
N ASP A 24 -5.59 18.81 -1.80
CA ASP A 24 -4.80 19.06 -3.01
C ASP A 24 -5.66 19.11 -4.28
N GLU A 25 -6.98 18.88 -4.16
CA GLU A 25 -7.90 19.00 -5.29
C GLU A 25 -8.20 20.47 -5.64
N PRO A 26 -8.40 20.82 -6.92
CA PRO A 26 -8.89 22.13 -7.31
C PRO A 26 -10.17 22.51 -6.57
N ASP A 27 -10.31 23.77 -6.16
CA ASP A 27 -11.42 24.26 -5.33
C ASP A 27 -12.80 23.93 -5.90
N GLU A 28 -12.96 23.98 -7.22
CA GLU A 28 -14.20 23.63 -7.91
C GLU A 28 -14.61 22.17 -7.64
N ILE A 29 -13.67 21.23 -7.79
CA ILE A 29 -13.89 19.81 -7.51
C ILE A 29 -14.19 19.60 -6.03
N ARG A 30 -13.41 20.25 -5.17
CA ARG A 30 -13.56 20.13 -3.72
C ARG A 30 -14.95 20.54 -3.26
N LYS A 31 -15.45 21.67 -3.75
CA LYS A 31 -16.80 22.17 -3.48
C LYS A 31 -17.87 21.23 -4.01
N ALA A 32 -17.73 20.73 -5.24
CA ALA A 32 -18.68 19.78 -5.83
C ALA A 32 -18.73 18.47 -5.03
N ARG A 33 -17.58 17.90 -4.67
CA ARG A 33 -17.45 16.71 -3.84
C ARG A 33 -18.05 16.91 -2.45
N GLN A 34 -17.72 18.02 -1.79
CA GLN A 34 -18.25 18.37 -0.48
C GLN A 34 -19.78 18.50 -0.49
N TYR A 35 -20.33 19.15 -1.53
CA TYR A 35 -21.78 19.23 -1.70
C TYR A 35 -22.44 17.86 -1.77
N VAL A 36 -21.90 16.94 -2.58
CA VAL A 36 -22.42 15.56 -2.69
C VAL A 36 -22.25 14.80 -1.37
N TRP A 37 -21.16 15.03 -0.64
CA TRP A 37 -20.89 14.41 0.65
C TRP A 37 -21.91 14.83 1.71
N ASP A 38 -22.24 16.12 1.77
CA ASP A 38 -23.12 16.69 2.80
C ASP A 38 -24.61 16.42 2.49
N THR A 39 -24.99 16.43 1.22
CA THR A 39 -26.40 16.35 0.79
C THR A 39 -26.83 14.95 0.34
N GLY A 40 -25.90 14.13 -0.12
CA GLY A 40 -26.20 12.87 -0.81
C GLY A 40 -26.85 13.03 -2.19
N ASP A 41 -26.94 14.25 -2.73
CA ASP A 41 -27.58 14.50 -4.03
C ASP A 41 -26.66 14.12 -5.20
N LEU A 42 -26.74 12.85 -5.59
CA LEU A 42 -25.98 12.31 -6.73
C LEU A 42 -26.44 12.89 -8.07
N LYS A 43 -27.69 13.36 -8.19
CA LYS A 43 -28.20 13.93 -9.45
C LYS A 43 -27.58 15.30 -9.71
N GLU A 44 -27.46 16.11 -8.68
CA GLU A 44 -26.76 17.40 -8.78
C GLU A 44 -25.25 17.20 -8.90
N GLY A 45 -24.68 16.18 -8.22
CA GLY A 45 -23.32 15.72 -8.44
C GLY A 45 -23.01 15.44 -9.92
N LEU A 46 -23.91 14.75 -10.64
CA LEU A 46 -23.74 14.47 -12.07
C LEU A 46 -23.75 15.72 -12.97
N LYS A 47 -24.37 16.83 -12.54
CA LYS A 47 -24.35 18.10 -13.28
C LYS A 47 -23.07 18.89 -13.00
N THR A 48 -22.60 18.86 -11.76
CA THR A 48 -21.48 19.66 -11.27
C THR A 48 -20.11 19.00 -11.47
N TYR A 49 -20.03 17.67 -11.44
CA TYR A 49 -18.76 16.97 -11.60
C TYR A 49 -18.22 17.09 -13.03
N PRO A 50 -16.97 17.53 -13.22
CA PRO A 50 -16.38 17.64 -14.56
C PRO A 50 -16.21 16.26 -15.20
N VAL A 51 -16.21 16.21 -16.54
CA VAL A 51 -16.14 14.96 -17.34
C VAL A 51 -14.92 14.09 -16.98
N ARG A 52 -13.80 14.71 -16.58
CA ARG A 52 -12.59 14.01 -16.15
C ARG A 52 -12.79 13.09 -14.93
N LEU A 53 -13.79 13.34 -14.09
CA LEU A 53 -14.19 12.46 -12.98
C LEU A 53 -15.11 11.34 -13.48
N GLN A 54 -14.67 10.66 -14.54
CA GLN A 54 -15.49 9.69 -15.26
C GLN A 54 -15.90 8.50 -14.39
N PHE A 55 -15.05 8.08 -13.46
CA PHE A 55 -15.31 6.92 -12.60
C PHE A 55 -16.38 7.24 -11.56
N GLU A 56 -16.25 8.38 -10.89
CA GLU A 56 -17.21 8.88 -9.92
C GLU A 56 -18.57 9.13 -10.58
N ARG A 57 -18.57 9.79 -11.75
CA ARG A 57 -19.78 10.00 -12.54
C ARG A 57 -20.44 8.69 -12.95
N ALA A 58 -19.67 7.68 -13.36
CA ALA A 58 -20.21 6.37 -13.72
C ALA A 58 -20.88 5.67 -12.52
N MET A 59 -20.25 5.71 -11.34
CA MET A 59 -20.84 5.18 -10.11
C MET A 59 -22.10 5.95 -9.69
N MET A 60 -22.09 7.29 -9.78
CA MET A 60 -23.27 8.11 -9.49
C MET A 60 -24.44 7.80 -10.43
N ASN A 61 -24.19 7.68 -11.74
CA ASN A 61 -25.21 7.29 -12.71
C ASN A 61 -25.87 5.96 -12.34
N HIS A 62 -25.07 4.96 -11.93
CA HIS A 62 -25.59 3.67 -11.48
C HIS A 62 -26.48 3.82 -10.25
N LEU A 63 -26.02 4.54 -9.22
CA LEU A 63 -26.76 4.72 -7.98
C LEU A 63 -28.03 5.58 -8.13
N VAL A 64 -28.08 6.47 -9.12
CA VAL A 64 -29.30 7.22 -9.47
C VAL A 64 -30.35 6.29 -10.11
N ALA A 65 -29.92 5.36 -10.96
CA ALA A 65 -30.80 4.38 -11.60
C ALA A 65 -31.21 3.24 -10.65
N HIS A 66 -30.29 2.84 -9.76
CA HIS A 66 -30.42 1.74 -8.82
C HIS A 66 -30.04 2.22 -7.41
N PRO A 67 -30.97 2.87 -6.69
CA PRO A 67 -30.73 3.34 -5.33
C PRO A 67 -30.23 2.22 -4.42
N ASP A 68 -29.27 2.55 -3.56
CA ASP A 68 -28.61 1.65 -2.59
C ASP A 68 -27.83 0.45 -3.18
N ASP A 69 -27.73 0.31 -4.50
CA ASP A 69 -26.90 -0.73 -5.14
C ASP A 69 -25.41 -0.32 -5.23
N TYR A 70 -24.76 -0.23 -4.06
CA TYR A 70 -23.35 0.13 -3.96
C TYR A 70 -22.41 -0.93 -4.54
N ILE A 71 -22.82 -2.21 -4.51
CA ILE A 71 -22.07 -3.31 -5.14
C ILE A 71 -22.07 -3.11 -6.66
N GLY A 72 -23.24 -2.89 -7.26
CA GLY A 72 -23.35 -2.61 -8.68
C GLY A 72 -22.57 -1.37 -9.09
N ALA A 73 -22.61 -0.31 -8.27
CA ALA A 73 -21.82 0.90 -8.51
C ALA A 73 -20.31 0.59 -8.60
N PHE A 74 -19.78 -0.25 -7.71
CA PHE A 74 -18.38 -0.69 -7.82
C PHE A 74 -18.09 -1.53 -9.06
N ARG A 75 -19.05 -2.38 -9.47
CA ARG A 75 -18.91 -3.24 -10.64
C ARG A 75 -18.90 -2.48 -11.97
N VAL A 76 -19.31 -1.21 -11.98
CA VAL A 76 -19.12 -0.30 -13.12
C VAL A 76 -17.64 0.00 -13.37
N LEU A 77 -16.80 -0.03 -12.32
CA LEU A 77 -15.37 0.19 -12.44
C LEU A 77 -14.67 -1.03 -13.04
N SER A 78 -13.50 -0.83 -13.66
CA SER A 78 -12.72 -1.97 -14.16
C SER A 78 -12.23 -2.88 -13.01
N PRO A 79 -12.08 -4.21 -13.22
CA PRO A 79 -11.60 -5.11 -12.18
C PRO A 79 -10.26 -4.71 -11.55
N ASN A 80 -9.37 -4.12 -12.35
CA ASN A 80 -8.08 -3.63 -11.86
C ASN A 80 -8.23 -2.44 -10.90
N LEU A 81 -9.13 -1.50 -11.22
CA LEU A 81 -9.40 -0.36 -10.36
C LEU A 81 -10.08 -0.81 -9.06
N GLN A 82 -11.01 -1.77 -9.12
CA GLN A 82 -11.63 -2.31 -7.92
C GLN A 82 -10.59 -2.95 -6.98
N ARG A 83 -9.68 -3.80 -7.51
CA ARG A 83 -8.60 -4.42 -6.72
C ARG A 83 -7.59 -3.41 -6.17
N MET A 84 -7.36 -2.31 -6.89
CA MET A 84 -6.44 -1.25 -6.46
C MET A 84 -6.77 -0.74 -5.05
N PHE A 85 -8.06 -0.59 -4.73
CA PHE A 85 -8.47 -0.06 -3.43
C PHE A 85 -8.11 -0.99 -2.26
N LEU A 86 -8.30 -2.30 -2.45
CA LEU A 86 -7.90 -3.29 -1.46
C LEU A 86 -6.37 -3.33 -1.31
N HIS A 87 -5.64 -3.36 -2.43
CA HIS A 87 -4.18 -3.35 -2.42
C HIS A 87 -3.58 -2.06 -1.81
N ALA A 88 -4.24 -0.93 -1.99
CA ALA A 88 -3.85 0.33 -1.34
C ALA A 88 -3.98 0.23 0.18
N TYR A 89 -5.04 -0.40 0.70
CA TYR A 89 -5.19 -0.62 2.14
C TYR A 89 -4.15 -1.61 2.68
N GLN A 90 -3.88 -2.71 1.96
CA GLN A 90 -2.80 -3.63 2.31
C GLN A 90 -1.44 -2.92 2.38
N SER A 91 -1.16 -2.04 1.41
CA SER A 91 0.08 -1.26 1.36
C SER A 91 0.16 -0.24 2.50
N TYR A 92 -0.96 0.37 2.88
CA TYR A 92 -1.05 1.26 4.04
C TYR A 92 -0.69 0.50 5.33
N ILE A 93 -1.27 -0.67 5.56
CA ILE A 93 -0.97 -1.50 6.74
C ILE A 93 0.50 -1.91 6.76
N PHE A 94 1.02 -2.38 5.63
CA PHE A 94 2.43 -2.74 5.47
C PHE A 94 3.38 -1.59 5.84
N ASN A 95 3.07 -0.37 5.41
CA ASN A 95 3.88 0.81 5.72
C ASN A 95 3.87 1.15 7.22
N ILE A 96 2.74 0.95 7.90
CA ILE A 96 2.67 1.14 9.36
C ILE A 96 3.51 0.08 10.07
N ILE A 97 3.39 -1.20 9.68
CA ILE A 97 4.20 -2.29 10.24
C ILE A 97 5.71 -2.00 10.08
N LEU A 98 6.12 -1.59 8.88
CA LEU A 98 7.51 -1.22 8.61
C LEU A 98 7.97 -0.05 9.50
N SER A 99 7.13 0.98 9.63
CA SER A 99 7.43 2.14 10.47
C SER A 99 7.55 1.75 11.95
N ARG A 100 6.66 0.88 12.46
CA ARG A 100 6.69 0.37 13.83
C ARG A 100 7.91 -0.50 14.08
N ARG A 101 8.33 -1.32 13.12
CA ARG A 101 9.57 -2.11 13.21
C ARG A 101 10.78 -1.21 13.43
N ILE A 102 10.94 -0.20 12.57
CA ILE A 102 12.03 0.78 12.67
C ILE A 102 11.97 1.54 14.00
N ALA A 103 10.78 2.01 14.39
CA ALA A 103 10.59 2.74 15.66
C ALA A 103 10.90 1.89 16.90
N SER A 104 10.75 0.57 16.80
CA SER A 104 11.07 -0.38 17.88
C SER A 104 12.56 -0.76 17.93
N GLY A 105 13.39 -0.17 17.07
CA GLY A 105 14.82 -0.42 17.01
C GLY A 105 15.21 -1.71 16.28
N LEU A 106 14.25 -2.46 15.73
CA LEU A 106 14.55 -3.64 14.92
C LEU A 106 15.06 -3.19 13.54
N SER A 107 16.24 -3.66 13.16
CA SER A 107 16.82 -3.38 11.85
C SER A 107 15.95 -3.94 10.72
N ILE A 108 15.94 -3.22 9.59
CA ILE A 108 15.31 -3.68 8.35
C ILE A 108 16.25 -4.58 7.52
N ASN A 109 17.52 -4.65 7.89
CA ASN A 109 18.57 -5.41 7.21
C ASN A 109 19.23 -6.45 8.14
N GLU A 110 18.47 -6.90 9.15
CA GLU A 110 18.85 -7.98 10.06
C GLU A 110 17.58 -8.73 10.44
N ALA A 111 17.67 -10.06 10.49
CA ALA A 111 16.60 -10.91 10.98
C ALA A 111 16.74 -11.15 12.48
N TYR A 112 15.59 -11.29 13.14
CA TYR A 112 15.47 -11.69 14.54
C TYR A 112 14.68 -13.01 14.63
N ASP A 113 14.75 -13.67 15.79
CA ASP A 113 13.95 -14.88 16.04
C ASP A 113 12.45 -14.61 15.77
N GLY A 114 11.82 -15.50 15.02
CA GLY A 114 10.42 -15.39 14.60
C GLY A 114 10.15 -14.55 13.35
N ASP A 115 11.14 -13.82 12.81
CA ASP A 115 10.99 -13.15 11.50
C ASP A 115 10.64 -14.14 10.38
N ILE A 116 10.04 -13.63 9.31
CA ILE A 116 9.89 -14.38 8.06
C ILE A 116 10.75 -13.70 7.00
N VAL A 117 11.65 -14.46 6.39
CA VAL A 117 12.53 -13.99 5.31
C VAL A 117 12.15 -14.61 3.98
N CYS A 118 12.52 -13.94 2.89
CA CYS A 118 12.52 -14.51 1.55
C CYS A 118 13.95 -14.55 0.99
N PHE A 119 14.15 -15.23 -0.14
CA PHE A 119 15.47 -15.43 -0.74
C PHE A 119 15.57 -14.77 -2.10
N LYS A 120 16.81 -14.59 -2.56
CA LYS A 120 17.12 -14.11 -3.90
C LYS A 120 16.81 -15.20 -4.95
N ASN A 121 16.15 -14.85 -6.06
CA ASN A 121 15.96 -15.72 -7.23
C ASN A 121 17.18 -15.70 -8.17
N GLU A 122 17.09 -16.47 -9.26
CA GLU A 122 18.15 -16.61 -10.27
C GLU A 122 18.53 -15.28 -10.97
N VAL A 123 17.55 -14.40 -11.18
CA VAL A 123 17.78 -13.06 -11.77
C VAL A 123 18.24 -12.02 -10.73
N GLY A 124 18.36 -12.44 -9.49
CA GLY A 124 18.94 -11.65 -8.42
C GLY A 124 18.00 -10.72 -7.66
N LEU A 125 16.69 -10.95 -7.75
CA LEU A 125 15.66 -10.20 -7.05
C LEU A 125 15.08 -11.00 -5.87
N PRO A 126 14.51 -10.33 -4.84
CA PRO A 126 13.74 -11.00 -3.80
C PRO A 126 12.60 -11.85 -4.38
N ASP A 127 12.47 -13.08 -3.89
CA ASP A 127 11.44 -14.04 -4.29
C ASP A 127 10.63 -14.49 -3.09
N THR A 128 9.47 -13.84 -2.95
CA THR A 128 8.52 -14.07 -1.87
C THR A 128 7.73 -15.37 -2.02
N SER A 129 7.95 -16.18 -3.06
CA SER A 129 7.41 -17.55 -3.12
C SER A 129 8.17 -18.52 -2.23
N ARG A 130 9.42 -18.17 -1.87
CA ARG A 130 10.30 -18.97 -1.02
C ARG A 130 10.47 -18.28 0.33
N LEU A 131 9.56 -18.59 1.25
CA LEU A 131 9.56 -18.03 2.59
C LEU A 131 10.19 -19.01 3.59
N GLN A 132 10.89 -18.47 4.58
CA GLN A 132 11.40 -19.24 5.72
C GLN A 132 11.23 -18.45 7.01
N ARG A 133 10.72 -19.12 8.04
CA ARG A 133 10.69 -18.58 9.40
C ARG A 133 12.08 -18.71 10.03
N VAL A 134 12.51 -17.62 10.65
CA VAL A 134 13.76 -17.52 11.36
C VAL A 134 13.56 -18.09 12.77
N THR A 135 14.47 -18.97 13.16
CA THR A 135 14.52 -19.57 14.51
C THR A 135 15.92 -19.37 15.05
N LEU A 136 16.10 -19.47 16.37
CA LEU A 136 17.43 -19.43 17.00
C LEU A 136 18.45 -20.36 16.34
N ASP A 137 18.03 -21.55 15.89
CA ASP A 137 18.90 -22.54 15.23
C ASP A 137 19.44 -22.08 13.87
N ASN A 138 18.67 -21.29 13.12
CA ASN A 138 19.03 -20.86 11.77
C ASN A 138 19.42 -19.37 11.66
N LEU A 139 19.29 -18.62 12.75
CA LEU A 139 19.43 -17.17 12.82
C LEU A 139 20.76 -16.68 12.24
N ASP A 140 21.87 -17.25 12.68
CA ASP A 140 23.21 -16.84 12.22
C ASP A 140 23.41 -17.11 10.72
N GLY A 141 22.89 -18.23 10.23
CA GLY A 141 22.92 -18.60 8.82
C GLY A 141 22.12 -17.62 7.96
N ILE A 142 20.90 -17.28 8.39
CA ILE A 142 20.04 -16.31 7.71
C ILE A 142 20.68 -14.92 7.72
N ASN A 143 21.19 -14.45 8.85
CA ASN A 143 21.85 -13.15 8.92
C ASN A 143 23.13 -13.09 8.07
N ASN A 144 23.86 -14.21 7.90
CA ASN A 144 24.94 -14.28 6.93
C ASN A 144 24.47 -14.15 5.48
N LEU A 145 23.31 -14.71 5.12
CA LEU A 145 22.70 -14.53 3.80
C LEU A 145 22.23 -13.09 3.58
N ILE A 146 21.61 -12.46 4.59
CA ILE A 146 21.17 -11.06 4.52
C ILE A 146 22.37 -10.13 4.30
N ARG A 147 23.45 -10.29 5.07
CA ARG A 147 24.71 -9.53 4.89
C ARG A 147 25.30 -9.66 3.48
N ARG A 148 25.09 -10.79 2.81
CA ARG A 148 25.54 -11.06 1.44
C ARG A 148 24.50 -10.65 0.37
N GLY A 149 23.37 -10.06 0.76
CA GLY A 149 22.27 -9.69 -0.15
C GLY A 149 21.60 -10.88 -0.81
N ARG A 150 21.49 -12.02 -0.10
CA ARG A 150 20.90 -13.28 -0.60
C ARG A 150 19.59 -13.67 0.09
N ALA A 151 19.26 -13.01 1.20
CA ALA A 151 17.99 -13.14 1.91
C ALA A 151 17.51 -11.75 2.33
N PHE A 152 16.19 -11.62 2.53
CA PHE A 152 15.55 -10.34 2.82
C PHE A 152 14.48 -10.54 3.88
N VAL A 153 14.45 -9.67 4.89
CA VAL A 153 13.35 -9.62 5.85
C VAL A 153 12.07 -9.19 5.13
N THR A 154 10.94 -9.76 5.53
CA THR A 154 9.63 -9.46 4.95
C THR A 154 8.66 -8.92 6.00
N ALA A 155 7.60 -8.26 5.55
CA ALA A 155 6.42 -7.89 6.32
C ALA A 155 5.15 -8.28 5.53
N PRO A 156 3.99 -8.42 6.20
CA PRO A 156 2.79 -8.90 5.54
C PRO A 156 2.10 -7.78 4.75
N LEU A 157 1.66 -8.12 3.54
CA LEU A 157 0.50 -7.52 2.90
C LEU A 157 -0.71 -8.34 3.34
N VAL A 158 -1.38 -7.83 4.37
CA VAL A 158 -2.41 -8.55 5.13
C VAL A 158 -3.58 -8.96 4.25
N GLY A 159 -4.07 -10.17 4.45
CA GLY A 159 -5.26 -10.75 3.84
C GLY A 159 -5.83 -11.84 4.74
N TYR A 160 -6.81 -12.60 4.23
CA TYR A 160 -7.56 -13.55 5.06
C TYR A 160 -6.79 -14.81 5.47
N ASP A 161 -5.62 -15.05 4.87
CA ASP A 161 -4.80 -16.24 5.10
C ASP A 161 -3.31 -15.85 5.16
N THR A 162 -3.02 -14.80 5.92
CA THR A 162 -1.67 -14.23 6.03
C THR A 162 -0.88 -14.91 7.13
N ASP A 163 0.32 -15.37 6.78
CA ASP A 163 1.29 -15.83 7.78
C ASP A 163 2.01 -14.63 8.45
N PHE A 164 1.87 -14.58 9.77
CA PHE A 164 2.47 -13.54 10.61
C PHE A 164 3.79 -14.05 11.22
N ALA A 165 4.70 -13.11 11.46
CA ALA A 165 5.92 -13.38 12.19
C ALA A 165 5.61 -13.81 13.65
N GLN A 166 6.62 -14.35 14.33
CA GLN A 166 6.58 -14.72 15.75
C GLN A 166 7.54 -13.84 16.56
N GLY A 167 7.52 -13.99 17.89
CA GLY A 167 8.34 -13.18 18.79
C GLY A 167 8.09 -11.69 18.62
N ALA A 168 9.13 -10.89 18.88
CA ALA A 168 9.06 -9.43 18.80
C ALA A 168 8.62 -8.91 17.41
N PRO A 169 9.14 -9.42 16.26
CA PRO A 169 8.61 -9.03 14.95
C PRO A 169 7.12 -9.32 14.78
N GLY A 170 6.67 -10.48 15.24
CA GLY A 170 5.25 -10.86 15.20
C GLY A 170 4.35 -9.98 16.07
N ASP A 171 4.85 -9.56 17.23
CA ASP A 171 4.09 -8.69 18.14
C ASP A 171 3.86 -7.31 17.53
N ILE A 172 4.86 -6.76 16.83
CA ILE A 172 4.71 -5.54 16.04
C ILE A 172 3.63 -5.70 14.97
N GLU A 173 3.69 -6.79 14.19
CA GLU A 173 2.69 -7.05 13.15
C GLU A 173 1.27 -7.13 13.76
N ARG A 174 1.08 -7.92 14.83
CA ARG A 174 -0.22 -8.10 15.49
C ARG A 174 -0.71 -6.86 16.22
N GLU A 175 0.17 -6.03 16.75
CA GLU A 175 -0.19 -4.76 17.38
C GLU A 175 -0.82 -3.81 16.37
N VAL A 176 -0.25 -3.69 15.16
CA VAL A 176 -0.84 -2.88 14.09
C VAL A 176 -2.22 -3.38 13.68
N ILE A 177 -2.41 -4.70 13.57
CA ILE A 177 -3.73 -5.30 13.29
C ILE A 177 -4.74 -4.91 14.37
N ARG A 178 -4.37 -5.01 15.64
CA ARG A 178 -5.24 -4.64 16.77
C ARG A 178 -5.54 -3.15 16.84
N GLU A 179 -4.54 -2.29 16.67
CA GLU A 179 -4.66 -0.83 16.68
C GLU A 179 -5.65 -0.35 15.61
N LEU A 180 -5.48 -0.87 14.39
CA LEU A 180 -6.35 -0.55 13.25
C LEU A 180 -7.68 -1.33 13.26
N LYS A 181 -7.92 -2.18 14.27
CA LYS A 181 -9.12 -3.02 14.42
C LYS A 181 -9.42 -3.83 13.16
N ILE A 182 -8.37 -4.39 12.56
CA ILE A 182 -8.48 -5.17 11.33
C ILE A 182 -8.96 -6.58 11.68
N ASP A 183 -10.04 -7.00 11.04
CA ASP A 183 -10.43 -8.40 10.95
C ASP A 183 -9.91 -9.00 9.63
N PRO A 184 -8.94 -9.94 9.67
CA PRO A 184 -8.44 -10.60 8.47
C PRO A 184 -9.53 -11.26 7.63
N GLU A 185 -10.61 -11.75 8.22
CA GLU A 185 -11.72 -12.38 7.50
C GLU A 185 -12.43 -11.41 6.54
N GLY A 186 -12.40 -10.11 6.85
CA GLY A 186 -12.91 -9.04 6.00
C GLY A 186 -12.26 -9.00 4.61
N PHE A 187 -11.02 -9.49 4.46
CA PHE A 187 -10.35 -9.58 3.18
C PHE A 187 -10.91 -10.66 2.25
N LYS A 188 -11.86 -11.50 2.70
CA LYS A 188 -12.65 -12.38 1.81
C LYS A 188 -13.69 -11.59 1.01
N VAL A 189 -14.08 -10.41 1.49
CA VAL A 189 -15.09 -9.52 0.88
C VAL A 189 -16.31 -10.30 0.37
N PRO A 190 -17.14 -10.91 1.24
CA PRO A 190 -18.21 -11.83 0.81
C PRO A 190 -19.19 -11.24 -0.23
N ALA A 191 -19.44 -9.92 -0.18
CA ALA A 191 -20.28 -9.22 -1.15
C ALA A 191 -19.65 -9.09 -2.55
N MET A 192 -18.32 -9.15 -2.65
CA MET A 192 -17.53 -9.10 -3.88
C MET A 192 -16.34 -10.08 -3.82
N PRO A 193 -16.58 -11.41 -3.89
CA PRO A 193 -15.53 -12.42 -3.75
C PRO A 193 -14.39 -12.30 -4.77
N GLU A 194 -14.64 -11.64 -5.91
CA GLU A 194 -13.65 -11.31 -6.93
C GLU A 194 -12.51 -10.39 -6.44
N LEU A 195 -12.73 -9.71 -5.30
CA LEU A 195 -11.74 -8.87 -4.62
C LEU A 195 -10.99 -9.62 -3.51
N ALA A 196 -11.38 -10.85 -3.18
CA ALA A 196 -10.81 -11.58 -2.06
C ALA A 196 -9.28 -11.66 -2.15
N SER A 197 -8.60 -11.39 -1.04
CA SER A 197 -7.13 -11.42 -0.99
C SER A 197 -6.64 -12.28 0.16
N LYS A 198 -5.90 -13.35 -0.18
CA LYS A 198 -5.21 -14.21 0.81
C LYS A 198 -4.19 -13.44 1.63
N GLY A 199 -3.64 -12.38 1.04
CA GLY A 199 -2.45 -11.71 1.54
C GLY A 199 -1.18 -12.41 1.06
N ARG A 200 -0.04 -11.80 1.35
CA ARG A 200 1.29 -12.31 0.98
C ARG A 200 2.36 -11.65 1.85
N ARG A 201 3.58 -12.16 1.83
CA ARG A 201 4.75 -11.46 2.38
C ARG A 201 5.40 -10.60 1.28
N ARG A 202 5.99 -9.48 1.69
CA ARG A 202 6.78 -8.59 0.84
C ARG A 202 8.07 -8.20 1.56
N GLU A 203 9.18 -8.14 0.85
CA GLU A 203 10.44 -7.64 1.37
C GLU A 203 10.30 -6.20 1.90
N ILE A 204 10.94 -5.91 3.03
CA ILE A 204 10.87 -4.58 3.67
C ILE A 204 12.00 -3.65 3.25
N ILE A 205 12.98 -4.17 2.51
CA ILE A 205 14.13 -3.42 2.03
C ILE A 205 14.17 -3.44 0.51
N LEU A 206 14.33 -2.27 -0.07
CA LEU A 206 14.68 -2.12 -1.48
C LEU A 206 16.21 -2.07 -1.57
N LEU A 207 16.83 -3.24 -1.78
CA LEU A 207 18.29 -3.33 -1.81
C LEU A 207 18.86 -2.69 -3.09
N ILE A 208 19.45 -1.50 -2.95
CA ILE A 208 20.12 -0.78 -4.02
C ILE A 208 21.47 -0.25 -3.53
N ARG A 209 22.35 0.06 -4.49
CA ARG A 209 23.63 0.74 -4.24
C ARG A 209 23.76 1.86 -5.28
N PRO A 210 23.23 3.05 -4.98
CA PRO A 210 23.30 4.15 -5.92
C PRO A 210 24.72 4.69 -6.01
N GLU A 211 25.16 4.98 -7.24
CA GLU A 211 26.32 5.80 -7.49
C GLU A 211 25.90 7.27 -7.49
N PHE A 212 26.78 8.17 -7.03
CA PHE A 212 26.45 9.58 -6.96
C PHE A 212 27.63 10.47 -7.36
N SER A 213 27.31 11.60 -7.97
CA SER A 213 28.26 12.69 -8.25
C SER A 213 27.66 14.04 -7.90
N VAL A 214 28.53 14.98 -7.57
CA VAL A 214 28.17 16.33 -7.11
C VAL A 214 28.86 17.34 -8.00
N ALA A 215 28.13 18.35 -8.48
CA ALA A 215 28.65 19.41 -9.34
C ALA A 215 27.95 20.74 -9.07
N GLU A 216 28.50 21.85 -9.55
CA GLU A 216 27.77 23.12 -9.60
C GLU A 216 26.51 22.98 -10.47
N ASP A 217 25.43 23.64 -10.04
CA ASP A 217 24.16 23.66 -10.75
C ASP A 217 24.18 24.75 -11.83
N GLU A 218 24.18 24.32 -13.09
CA GLU A 218 24.19 25.17 -14.28
C GLU A 218 22.89 25.97 -14.48
N ILE A 219 21.79 25.57 -13.85
CA ILE A 219 20.47 26.22 -13.96
C ILE A 219 20.29 27.21 -12.80
N ASN A 220 20.73 26.83 -11.60
CA ASN A 220 20.56 27.62 -10.39
C ASN A 220 21.91 28.16 -9.90
N ALA A 221 22.28 29.36 -10.36
CA ALA A 221 23.56 30.00 -10.02
C ALA A 221 23.83 30.01 -8.50
N GLY A 222 25.02 29.56 -8.11
CA GLY A 222 25.44 29.43 -6.71
C GLY A 222 24.82 28.25 -5.95
N LYS A 223 24.15 27.32 -6.64
CA LYS A 223 23.67 26.06 -6.08
C LYS A 223 24.51 24.89 -6.59
N THR A 224 24.29 23.74 -5.95
CA THR A 224 24.94 22.47 -6.26
C THR A 224 23.87 21.47 -6.70
N LYS A 225 24.17 20.68 -7.73
CA LYS A 225 23.35 19.55 -8.16
C LYS A 225 23.98 18.23 -7.72
N VAL A 226 23.13 17.22 -7.54
CA VAL A 226 23.53 15.84 -7.25
C VAL A 226 22.91 14.94 -8.31
N THR A 227 23.75 14.14 -8.98
CA THR A 227 23.31 13.08 -9.90
C THR A 227 23.34 11.76 -9.14
N LEU A 228 22.23 11.01 -9.17
CA LEU A 228 22.11 9.67 -8.61
C LEU A 228 21.85 8.65 -9.72
N GLU A 229 22.62 7.57 -9.75
CA GLU A 229 22.48 6.47 -10.70
C GLU A 229 22.22 5.17 -9.96
N PHE A 230 21.10 4.51 -10.25
CA PHE A 230 20.74 3.22 -9.65
C PHE A 230 19.72 2.46 -10.50
N THR A 231 19.70 1.14 -10.35
CA THR A 231 18.72 0.27 -10.99
C THR A 231 17.67 -0.17 -9.99
N LEU A 232 16.41 -0.15 -10.41
CA LEU A 232 15.28 -0.65 -9.64
C LEU A 232 14.68 -1.89 -10.27
N GLN A 233 14.25 -2.81 -9.42
CA GLN A 233 13.38 -3.90 -9.84
C GLN A 233 12.01 -3.38 -10.26
N LYS A 234 11.30 -4.15 -11.09
CA LYS A 234 9.92 -3.85 -11.48
C LYS A 234 9.05 -3.68 -10.23
N GLY A 235 8.33 -2.55 -10.14
CA GLY A 235 7.52 -2.21 -8.97
C GLY A 235 8.26 -1.45 -7.86
N GLY A 236 9.56 -1.24 -7.99
CA GLY A 236 10.30 -0.23 -7.22
C GLY A 236 10.04 1.17 -7.79
N TYR A 237 9.96 2.17 -6.92
CA TYR A 237 9.75 3.56 -7.31
C TYR A 237 10.98 4.40 -6.95
N ALA A 238 11.48 5.21 -7.88
CA ALA A 238 12.62 6.10 -7.64
C ALA A 238 12.36 7.05 -6.46
N THR A 239 11.11 7.47 -6.26
CA THR A 239 10.70 8.28 -5.10
C THR A 239 11.00 7.61 -3.76
N THR A 240 10.98 6.29 -3.67
CA THR A 240 11.36 5.57 -2.43
C THR A 240 12.83 5.79 -2.09
N VAL A 241 13.69 5.80 -3.10
CA VAL A 241 15.14 6.08 -2.95
C VAL A 241 15.36 7.55 -2.65
N LEU A 242 14.81 8.42 -3.50
CA LEU A 242 15.01 9.87 -3.42
C LEU A 242 14.49 10.44 -2.10
N ARG A 243 13.43 9.88 -1.52
CA ARG A 243 12.94 10.27 -0.19
C ARG A 243 14.04 10.18 0.87
N GLU A 244 14.91 9.16 0.80
CA GLU A 244 15.98 8.97 1.77
C GLU A 244 17.15 9.95 1.60
N TYR A 245 17.28 10.60 0.44
CA TYR A 245 18.27 11.65 0.19
C TYR A 245 17.70 13.06 0.37
N MET A 246 16.47 13.30 -0.10
CA MET A 246 15.85 14.63 -0.13
C MET A 246 15.15 14.99 1.18
N LYS A 247 14.60 14.00 1.91
CA LYS A 247 13.86 14.16 3.18
C LYS A 247 12.78 15.27 3.15
N LYS A 248 12.13 15.43 1.99
CA LYS A 248 10.99 16.34 1.77
C LYS A 248 9.67 15.58 1.71
#